data_AF-A0A7S2I3T7-F1
#
_entry.id   AF-A0A7S2I3T7-F1
#
_cell.length_a   1.000
_cell.length_b   1.000
_cell.length_c   1.000
_cell.angle_alpha   90.00
_cell.angle_beta   90.00
_cell.angle_gamma   90.00
#
_symmetry.space_group_name_H-M   'P 1'
#
loop_
_entity.id
_entity.type
_entity.pdbx_description
1 polymer ?
#
loop_
_entity_poly.entity_id
_entity_poly.type
_entity_poly.pdbx_seq_one_letter_code
_entity_poly.pdbx_strand_id
1 'polypeptide(L)'
;QVAYIGKGGLMYDLGERVPGSTEVVNKYLKTGYLWETVRVKNGAYGAFSALSGSSGMFMMVSYRDPNFVKTLEAYDAAADSLFDEATTVLVENDGAALTKAIIGTIGDLDGSAMSARDTGWESLLRWLQGQSPAMRQQFRDEVLATSTTGFTDFAMRLK
;
A
#
# COMPACT_ATOMS: atom_id res chain seq x y z
N GLN A 1 -1.46 4.96 28.86
CA GLN A 1 -0.43 4.02 28.31
C GLN A 1 -0.68 3.89 26.81
N VAL A 2 0.36 3.68 26.00
CA VAL A 2 0.25 3.51 24.54
C VAL A 2 1.03 2.28 24.08
N ALA A 3 0.62 1.69 22.97
CA ALA A 3 1.19 0.50 22.34
C ALA A 3 1.66 0.78 20.90
N TYR A 4 2.36 -0.21 20.33
CA TYR A 4 2.80 -0.26 18.94
C TYR A 4 2.50 -1.66 18.43
N ILE A 5 1.55 -1.77 17.51
CA ILE A 5 0.99 -3.06 17.12
C ILE A 5 1.35 -3.30 15.68
N GLY A 6 1.82 -4.51 15.38
CA GLY A 6 2.13 -4.95 14.04
C GLY A 6 1.47 -6.27 13.74
N LYS A 7 0.92 -6.40 12.53
CA LYS A 7 0.46 -7.67 11.95
C LYS A 7 0.92 -7.74 10.50
N GLY A 8 1.45 -8.89 10.09
CA GLY A 8 1.95 -9.07 8.73
C GLY A 8 2.43 -10.47 8.44
N GLY A 9 2.75 -10.71 7.19
CA GLY A 9 3.15 -12.01 6.65
C GLY A 9 3.50 -11.93 5.17
N LEU A 10 3.88 -13.07 4.59
CA LEU A 10 4.10 -13.19 3.16
C LEU A 10 2.75 -13.13 2.44
N MET A 11 2.60 -12.14 1.55
CA MET A 11 1.46 -11.98 0.65
C MET A 11 1.79 -12.48 -0.77
N TYR A 12 3.08 -12.55 -1.09
CA TYR A 12 3.64 -13.11 -2.32
C TYR A 12 4.76 -14.08 -1.95
N ASP A 13 4.85 -15.18 -2.71
CA ASP A 13 5.90 -16.17 -2.52
C ASP A 13 7.27 -15.64 -2.96
N LEU A 14 8.34 -16.29 -2.48
CA LEU A 14 9.70 -15.93 -2.87
C LEU A 14 9.89 -16.08 -4.39
N GLY A 15 10.20 -14.98 -5.06
CA GLY A 15 10.37 -14.94 -6.51
C GLY A 15 9.08 -14.72 -7.30
N GLU A 16 7.93 -14.71 -6.63
CA GLU A 16 6.68 -14.26 -7.23
C GLU A 16 6.76 -12.75 -7.49
N ARG A 17 6.26 -12.31 -8.65
CA ARG A 17 6.29 -10.90 -9.03
C ARG A 17 5.14 -10.15 -8.37
N VAL A 18 5.46 -9.11 -7.61
CA VAL A 18 4.49 -8.17 -7.06
C VAL A 18 4.06 -7.15 -8.14
N PRO A 19 2.77 -7.09 -8.53
CA PRO A 19 2.29 -6.15 -9.56
C PRO A 19 2.31 -4.69 -9.08
N GLY A 20 2.49 -3.73 -9.99
CA GLY A 20 2.47 -2.30 -9.66
C GLY A 20 1.15 -1.80 -9.05
N SER A 21 0.04 -2.44 -9.40
CA SER A 21 -1.29 -2.12 -8.85
C SER A 21 -1.37 -2.26 -7.34
N THR A 22 -0.55 -3.13 -6.73
CA THR A 22 -0.55 -3.32 -5.27
C THR A 22 -0.10 -2.08 -4.52
N GLU A 23 0.75 -1.25 -5.11
CA GLU A 23 1.19 0.00 -4.47
C GLU A 23 0.05 1.01 -4.39
N VAL A 24 -0.80 1.05 -5.42
CA VAL A 24 -2.01 1.89 -5.44
C VAL A 24 -3.00 1.43 -4.38
N VAL A 25 -3.27 0.12 -4.30
CA VAL A 25 -4.19 -0.44 -3.30
C VAL A 25 -3.65 -0.25 -1.88
N ASN A 26 -2.35 -0.49 -1.66
CA ASN A 26 -1.70 -0.26 -0.38
C ASN A 26 -1.76 1.23 0.03
N LYS A 27 -1.57 2.15 -0.93
CA LYS A 27 -1.74 3.58 -0.67
C LYS A 27 -3.18 3.93 -0.30
N TYR A 28 -4.16 3.36 -1.00
CA TYR A 28 -5.58 3.53 -0.68
C TYR A 28 -5.89 3.04 0.74
N LEU A 29 -5.44 1.82 1.07
CA LEU A 29 -5.64 1.20 2.38
C LEU A 29 -5.07 2.05 3.53
N LYS A 30 -3.81 2.52 3.41
CA LYS A 30 -3.15 3.27 4.49
C LYS A 30 -3.67 4.70 4.65
N THR A 31 -4.12 5.33 3.57
CA THR A 31 -4.60 6.73 3.61
C THR A 31 -6.11 6.85 3.79
N GLY A 32 -6.87 5.79 3.51
CA GLY A 32 -8.30 5.68 3.77
C GLY A 32 -8.57 4.86 5.03
N TYR A 33 -8.87 3.58 4.85
CA TYR A 33 -9.37 2.69 5.91
C TYR A 33 -8.53 2.68 7.19
N LEU A 34 -7.20 2.49 7.11
CA LEU A 34 -6.35 2.43 8.30
C LEU A 34 -6.28 3.79 9.01
N TRP A 35 -6.20 4.87 8.25
CA TRP A 35 -6.21 6.22 8.81
C TRP A 35 -7.53 6.51 9.53
N GLU A 36 -8.66 6.23 8.90
CA GLU A 36 -9.97 6.49 9.48
C GLU A 36 -10.24 5.58 10.69
N THR A 37 -10.02 4.27 10.55
CA THR A 37 -10.39 3.29 11.57
C THR A 37 -9.41 3.30 12.75
N VAL A 38 -8.11 3.16 12.49
CA VAL A 38 -7.12 2.98 13.55
C VAL A 38 -6.74 4.33 14.18
N ARG A 39 -6.58 5.39 13.37
CA ARG A 39 -6.20 6.71 13.89
C ARG A 39 -7.41 7.56 14.29
N VAL A 40 -8.35 7.84 13.38
CA VAL A 40 -9.43 8.80 13.65
C VAL A 40 -10.44 8.23 14.66
N LYS A 41 -10.95 7.02 14.41
CA LYS A 41 -11.99 6.40 15.26
C LYS A 41 -11.41 5.79 16.54
N ASN A 42 -10.31 5.04 16.42
CA ASN A 42 -9.72 4.33 17.56
C ASN A 42 -8.70 5.16 18.35
N GLY A 43 -8.22 6.30 17.82
CA GLY A 43 -7.41 7.25 18.57
C GLY A 43 -5.90 6.97 18.60
N ALA A 44 -5.39 6.06 17.75
CA ALA A 44 -3.95 5.91 17.58
C ALA A 44 -3.32 7.17 16.95
N TYR A 45 -2.06 7.48 17.25
CA TYR A 45 -1.39 8.60 16.60
C TYR A 45 -1.11 8.32 15.11
N GLY A 46 -0.80 7.08 14.75
CA GLY A 46 -0.49 6.71 13.37
C GLY A 46 -0.93 5.29 13.04
N ALA A 47 -1.22 5.08 11.75
CA ALA A 47 -1.54 3.80 11.16
C ALA A 47 -0.89 3.74 9.78
N PHE A 48 -0.25 2.62 9.46
CA PHE A 48 0.58 2.47 8.27
C PHE A 48 0.45 1.07 7.71
N SER A 49 0.76 0.91 6.43
CA SER A 49 1.00 -0.38 5.81
C SER A 49 2.12 -0.29 4.77
N ALA A 50 2.83 -1.39 4.58
CA ALA A 50 3.92 -1.53 3.63
C ALA A 50 3.92 -2.92 3.01
N LEU A 51 4.07 -2.98 1.69
CA LEU A 51 4.32 -4.19 0.93
C LEU A 51 5.72 -4.11 0.33
N SER A 52 6.56 -5.12 0.56
CA SER A 52 7.84 -5.21 -0.10
C SER A 52 7.70 -5.88 -1.47
N GLY A 53 8.03 -5.13 -2.54
CA GLY A 53 8.06 -5.69 -3.89
C GLY A 53 9.15 -6.75 -4.12
N SER A 54 10.16 -6.83 -3.26
CA SER A 54 11.27 -7.80 -3.38
C SER A 54 11.09 -9.04 -2.52
N SER A 55 10.46 -8.93 -1.35
CA SER A 55 10.25 -10.08 -0.46
C SER A 55 8.81 -10.59 -0.41
N GLY A 56 7.84 -9.85 -0.97
CA GLY A 56 6.43 -10.20 -0.86
C GLY A 56 5.83 -10.00 0.54
N MET A 57 6.61 -9.50 1.50
CA MET A 57 6.17 -9.27 2.88
C MET A 57 5.24 -8.07 2.96
N PHE A 58 4.05 -8.27 3.52
CA PHE A 58 3.10 -7.21 3.84
C PHE A 58 3.01 -7.02 5.36
N MET A 59 2.97 -5.77 5.82
CA MET A 59 2.77 -5.45 7.23
C MET A 59 1.84 -4.25 7.39
N MET A 60 1.01 -4.29 8.43
CA MET A 60 0.24 -3.17 8.97
C MET A 60 0.76 -2.86 10.37
N VAL A 61 0.94 -1.57 10.66
CA VAL A 61 1.46 -1.14 11.97
C VAL A 61 0.75 0.11 12.50
N SER A 62 0.57 0.19 13.81
CA SER A 62 0.07 1.37 14.52
C SER A 62 1.15 1.99 15.41
N TYR A 63 1.04 3.30 15.63
CA TYR A 63 2.00 4.08 16.40
C TYR A 63 1.30 4.89 17.50
N ARG A 64 1.79 4.74 18.74
CA ARG A 64 1.21 5.33 19.96
C ARG A 64 -0.31 5.08 20.04
N ASP A 65 -0.66 3.81 19.97
CA ASP A 65 -2.05 3.32 19.93
C ASP A 65 -2.57 3.08 21.36
N PRO A 66 -3.72 3.65 21.76
CA PRO A 66 -4.32 3.35 23.06
C PRO A 66 -5.03 1.99 23.11
N ASN A 67 -5.22 1.31 21.97
CA ASN A 67 -5.93 0.02 21.88
C ASN A 67 -4.97 -1.10 21.53
N PHE A 68 -5.37 -2.34 21.82
CA PHE A 68 -4.71 -3.55 21.34
C PHE A 68 -5.65 -4.39 20.45
N VAL A 69 -6.69 -4.94 21.06
CA VAL A 69 -7.65 -5.85 20.39
C VAL A 69 -8.33 -5.18 19.20
N LYS A 70 -8.86 -3.95 19.37
CA LYS A 70 -9.53 -3.20 18.29
C LYS A 70 -8.65 -2.96 17.06
N THR A 71 -7.35 -2.84 17.26
CA THR A 71 -6.40 -2.60 16.16
C THR A 71 -6.15 -3.89 15.38
N LEU A 72 -6.05 -5.04 16.07
CA LEU A 72 -5.99 -6.34 15.40
C LEU A 72 -7.30 -6.65 14.66
N GLU A 73 -8.45 -6.36 15.25
CA GLU A 73 -9.76 -6.50 14.58
C GLU A 73 -9.84 -5.62 13.32
N ALA A 74 -9.33 -4.39 13.37
CA ALA A 74 -9.25 -3.53 12.19
C ALA A 74 -8.31 -4.10 11.11
N TYR A 75 -7.19 -4.70 11.50
CA TYR A 75 -6.30 -5.37 10.54
C TYR A 75 -6.98 -6.57 9.88
N ASP A 76 -7.78 -7.32 10.64
CA ASP A 76 -8.50 -8.49 10.13
C ASP A 76 -9.62 -8.11 9.16
N ALA A 77 -10.29 -6.98 9.41
CA ALA A 77 -11.34 -6.44 8.55
C ALA A 77 -10.82 -5.66 7.32
N ALA A 78 -9.50 -5.46 7.19
CA ALA A 78 -8.93 -4.67 6.09
C ALA A 78 -9.22 -5.27 4.71
N ALA A 79 -9.20 -6.60 4.58
CA ALA A 79 -9.51 -7.29 3.33
C ALA A 79 -10.98 -7.07 2.91
N ASP A 80 -11.91 -7.22 3.86
CA ASP A 80 -13.33 -7.02 3.60
C ASP A 80 -13.62 -5.55 3.23
N SER A 81 -12.98 -4.59 3.91
CA SER A 81 -13.09 -3.18 3.54
C SER A 81 -12.62 -2.91 2.10
N LEU A 82 -11.52 -3.53 1.65
CA LEU A 82 -11.05 -3.37 0.26
C LEU A 82 -12.03 -3.99 -0.77
N PHE A 83 -12.67 -5.10 -0.43
CA PHE A 83 -13.70 -5.71 -1.28
C PHE A 83 -14.94 -4.83 -1.41
N ASP A 84 -15.42 -4.27 -0.29
CA ASP A 84 -16.58 -3.38 -0.29
C ASP A 84 -16.29 -2.13 -1.14
N GLU A 85 -15.12 -1.52 -0.98
CA GLU A 85 -14.69 -0.37 -1.78
C GLU A 85 -14.63 -0.67 -3.28
N ALA A 86 -14.13 -1.86 -3.65
CA ALA A 86 -14.05 -2.30 -5.05
C ALA A 86 -15.41 -2.52 -5.71
N THR A 87 -16.45 -2.82 -4.94
CA THR A 87 -17.79 -3.14 -5.44
C THR A 87 -18.79 -1.99 -5.31
N THR A 88 -18.47 -0.96 -4.52
CA THR A 88 -19.36 0.17 -4.23
C THR A 88 -18.70 1.50 -4.60
N VAL A 89 -17.88 2.06 -3.70
CA VAL A 89 -17.34 3.42 -3.76
C VAL A 89 -16.56 3.70 -5.04
N LEU A 90 -15.71 2.77 -5.47
CA LEU A 90 -14.90 2.95 -6.69
C LEU A 90 -15.75 2.92 -7.96
N VAL A 91 -16.89 2.24 -7.93
CA VAL A 91 -17.84 2.14 -9.05
C VAL A 91 -18.78 3.35 -9.08
N GLU A 92 -19.27 3.79 -7.92
CA GLU A 92 -20.24 4.88 -7.80
C GLU A 92 -19.65 6.27 -8.08
N ASN A 93 -18.36 6.48 -7.82
CA ASN A 93 -17.69 7.79 -7.99
C ASN A 93 -17.02 7.99 -9.36
N ASP A 94 -17.44 7.25 -10.40
CA ASP A 94 -16.85 7.31 -11.75
C ASP A 94 -15.31 7.20 -11.76
N GLY A 95 -14.74 6.40 -10.84
CA GLY A 95 -13.30 6.21 -10.72
C GLY A 95 -12.49 7.39 -10.16
N ALA A 96 -13.12 8.45 -9.65
CA ALA A 96 -12.40 9.62 -9.11
C ALA A 96 -11.50 9.27 -7.90
N ALA A 97 -12.01 8.41 -6.99
CA ALA A 97 -11.25 7.95 -5.82
C ALA A 97 -10.04 7.09 -6.23
N LEU A 98 -10.22 6.18 -7.21
CA LEU A 98 -9.15 5.38 -7.80
C LEU A 98 -8.09 6.28 -8.46
N THR A 99 -8.53 7.24 -9.27
CA THR A 99 -7.64 8.21 -9.94
C THR A 99 -6.80 8.98 -8.92
N LYS A 100 -7.40 9.42 -7.81
CA LYS A 100 -6.69 10.10 -6.72
C LYS A 100 -5.64 9.19 -6.07
N ALA A 101 -5.92 7.91 -5.89
CA ALA A 101 -4.97 6.94 -5.36
C ALA A 101 -3.80 6.71 -6.33
N ILE A 102 -4.08 6.60 -7.64
CA ILE A 102 -3.06 6.49 -8.70
C ILE A 102 -2.17 7.73 -8.71
N ILE A 103 -2.75 8.94 -8.73
CA ILE A 103 -2.00 10.21 -8.69
C ILE A 103 -1.11 10.27 -7.46
N GLY A 104 -1.67 9.91 -6.29
CA GLY A 104 -0.90 9.85 -5.06
C GLY A 104 0.28 8.89 -5.19
N THR A 105 0.08 7.71 -5.78
CA THR A 105 1.12 6.69 -5.94
C THR A 105 2.22 7.15 -6.89
N ILE A 106 1.86 7.76 -8.02
CA ILE A 106 2.81 8.39 -8.94
C ILE A 106 3.59 9.50 -8.25
N GLY A 107 2.95 10.32 -7.43
CA GLY A 107 3.62 11.34 -6.63
C GLY A 107 4.67 10.78 -5.67
N ASP A 108 4.41 9.63 -5.05
CA ASP A 108 5.39 8.95 -4.18
C ASP A 108 6.55 8.35 -5.00
N LEU A 109 6.25 7.81 -6.19
CA LEU A 109 7.26 7.22 -7.09
C LEU A 109 8.19 8.27 -7.71
N ASP A 110 7.64 9.43 -8.09
CA ASP A 110 8.40 10.51 -8.71
C ASP A 110 9.13 11.35 -7.66
N GLY A 111 8.58 11.43 -6.45
CA GLY A 111 9.17 12.12 -5.31
C GLY A 111 9.42 13.62 -5.57
N SER A 112 10.24 14.22 -4.71
CA SER A 112 10.76 15.58 -4.93
C SER A 112 12.04 15.55 -5.75
N ALA A 113 12.41 16.69 -6.33
CA ALA A 113 13.70 16.85 -7.00
C ALA A 113 14.86 16.38 -6.09
N MET A 114 15.61 15.39 -6.58
CA MET A 114 16.72 14.79 -5.85
C MET A 114 18.02 15.56 -6.06
N SER A 115 18.87 15.62 -5.03
CA SER A 115 20.23 16.11 -5.19
C SER A 115 21.05 15.15 -6.08
N ALA A 116 22.22 15.60 -6.56
CA ALA A 116 23.13 14.71 -7.31
C ALA A 116 23.57 13.49 -6.47
N ARG A 117 23.74 13.68 -5.16
CA ARG A 117 24.08 12.60 -4.22
C ARG A 117 22.94 11.58 -4.14
N ASP A 118 21.70 12.04 -3.96
CA ASP A 118 20.54 11.16 -3.79
C ASP A 118 20.24 10.40 -5.08
N THR A 119 20.34 11.07 -6.23
CA THR A 119 20.22 10.43 -7.55
C THR A 119 21.25 9.32 -7.74
N GLY A 120 22.51 9.57 -7.35
CA GLY A 120 23.59 8.57 -7.43
C GLY A 120 23.33 7.38 -6.50
N TRP A 121 22.85 7.64 -5.29
CA TRP A 121 22.50 6.61 -4.31
C TRP A 121 21.32 5.74 -4.79
N GLU A 122 20.26 6.35 -5.28
CA GLU A 122 19.09 5.63 -5.80
C GLU A 122 19.47 4.75 -7.01
N SER A 123 20.31 5.29 -7.92
CA SER A 123 20.84 4.54 -9.05
C SER A 123 21.62 3.30 -8.62
N LEU A 124 22.47 3.42 -7.59
CA LEU A 124 23.21 2.30 -7.02
C LEU A 124 22.28 1.24 -6.41
N LEU A 125 21.28 1.66 -5.63
CA LEU A 125 20.31 0.73 -5.03
C LEU A 125 19.53 -0.04 -6.10
N ARG A 126 19.06 0.65 -7.15
CA ARG A 126 18.37 0.03 -8.29
C ARG A 126 19.28 -1.00 -8.99
N TRP A 127 20.56 -0.67 -9.17
CA TRP A 127 21.53 -1.60 -9.76
C TRP A 127 21.76 -2.84 -8.87
N LEU A 128 21.98 -2.65 -7.56
CA LEU A 128 22.17 -3.74 -6.60
C LEU A 128 20.96 -4.67 -6.51
N GLN A 129 19.75 -4.13 -6.73
CA GLN A 129 18.50 -4.88 -6.72
C GLN A 129 18.11 -5.45 -8.11
N GLY A 130 18.93 -5.24 -9.14
CA GLY A 130 18.63 -5.68 -10.50
C GLY A 130 17.42 -4.98 -11.16
N GLN A 131 17.03 -3.81 -10.67
CA GLN A 131 15.87 -3.06 -11.19
C GLN A 131 16.22 -2.33 -12.48
N SER A 132 16.03 -3.02 -13.61
CA SER A 132 16.25 -2.44 -14.94
C SER A 132 15.28 -1.28 -15.25
N PRO A 133 15.65 -0.33 -16.13
CA PRO A 133 14.72 0.70 -16.59
C PRO A 133 13.41 0.14 -17.16
N ALA A 134 13.47 -0.99 -17.88
CA ALA A 134 12.29 -1.66 -18.44
C ALA A 134 11.36 -2.19 -17.33
N MET A 135 11.91 -2.79 -16.27
CA MET A 135 11.12 -3.24 -15.11
C MET A 135 10.45 -2.07 -14.40
N ARG A 136 11.15 -0.95 -14.24
CA ARG A 136 10.58 0.26 -13.63
C ARG A 136 9.47 0.88 -14.48
N GLN A 137 9.65 0.89 -15.80
CA GLN A 137 8.61 1.37 -16.73
C GLN A 137 7.38 0.47 -16.67
N GLN A 138 7.58 -0.86 -16.72
CA GLN A 138 6.49 -1.83 -16.59
C GLN A 138 5.74 -1.65 -15.26
N PHE A 139 6.44 -1.48 -14.14
CA PHE A 139 5.82 -1.22 -12.85
C PHE A 139 4.98 0.08 -12.86
N ARG A 140 5.49 1.14 -13.49
CA ARG A 140 4.75 2.40 -13.64
C ARG A 140 3.49 2.23 -14.51
N ASP A 141 3.60 1.50 -15.60
CA ASP A 141 2.47 1.23 -16.50
C ASP A 141 1.37 0.45 -15.75
N GLU A 142 1.75 -0.49 -14.89
CA GLU A 142 0.82 -1.24 -14.03
C GLU A 142 0.16 -0.36 -12.97
N VAL A 143 0.90 0.57 -12.35
CA VAL A 143 0.34 1.56 -11.43
C VAL A 143 -0.73 2.39 -12.15
N LEU A 144 -0.43 2.89 -13.34
CA LEU A 144 -1.35 3.71 -14.14
C LEU A 144 -2.56 2.92 -14.65
N ALA A 145 -2.40 1.62 -14.91
CA ALA A 145 -3.45 0.73 -15.38
C ALA A 145 -4.29 0.09 -14.24
N THR A 146 -4.11 0.52 -13.00
CA THR A 146 -4.84 -0.05 -11.86
C THR A 146 -6.35 0.10 -12.04
N SER A 147 -7.09 -0.99 -11.80
CA SER A 147 -8.55 -1.05 -11.83
C SER A 147 -9.10 -1.67 -10.53
N THR A 148 -10.42 -1.78 -10.42
CA THR A 148 -11.08 -2.46 -9.29
C THR A 148 -10.63 -3.91 -9.11
N THR A 149 -10.21 -4.59 -10.17
CA THR A 149 -9.62 -5.95 -10.08
C THR A 149 -8.38 -5.99 -9.19
N GLY A 150 -7.54 -4.94 -9.23
CA GLY A 150 -6.37 -4.86 -8.35
C GLY A 150 -6.74 -4.84 -6.87
N PHE A 151 -7.87 -4.21 -6.52
CA PHE A 151 -8.37 -4.17 -5.14
C PHE A 151 -8.88 -5.53 -4.69
N THR A 152 -9.66 -6.21 -5.54
CA THR A 152 -10.15 -7.56 -5.23
C THR A 152 -9.02 -8.56 -5.11
N ASP A 153 -8.02 -8.51 -5.99
CA ASP A 153 -6.86 -9.42 -5.96
C ASP A 153 -6.02 -9.21 -4.70
N PHE A 154 -5.76 -7.95 -4.33
CA PHE A 154 -5.06 -7.62 -3.09
C PHE A 154 -5.83 -8.10 -1.86
N ALA A 155 -7.15 -7.90 -1.84
CA ALA A 155 -8.00 -8.33 -0.74
C ALA A 155 -8.04 -9.87 -0.60
N MET A 156 -8.04 -10.62 -1.70
CA MET A 156 -7.94 -12.08 -1.66
C MET A 156 -6.62 -12.56 -1.04
N ARG A 157 -5.50 -11.90 -1.38
CA ARG A 157 -4.17 -12.26 -0.84
C ARG A 157 -3.96 -11.83 0.61
N LEU A 158 -4.78 -10.91 1.11
CA LEU A 158 -4.70 -10.42 2.49
C LEU A 158 -5.40 -11.36 3.50
N LYS A 159 -6.30 -12.23 3.02
CA LYS A 159 -6.99 -13.26 3.83
C LYS A 159 -6.11 -14.48 4.06
#